data_AF-A0A383B6H4-F1
#
_entry.id   AF-A0A383B6H4-F1
#
_cell.length_a   1.000
_cell.length_b   1.000
_cell.length_c   1.000
_cell.angle_alpha   90.00
_cell.angle_beta   90.00
_cell.angle_gamma   90.00
#
_symmetry.space_group_name_H-M   'P 1'
#
loop_
_entity.id
_entity.type
_entity.pdbx_description
1 polymer ?
#
loop_
_entity_poly.entity_id
_entity_poly.type
_entity_poly.pdbx_seq_one_letter_code
_entity_poly.pdbx_strand_id
1 'polypeptide(L)'
;YGVNKEDEESKRIHASGFIVKECSSIVSNYRATQSLEKYLIENNIVGIQGIDTRSVTKILRNEGTMNGIISSKILNNKQLVNQLNQHPNMFGMDLAKQVTCKKTFNWSTNNQYKIAAIDYGIKRNILNLLEKSDCSVRVFPATITSSEIIDFKPDGIFLSNGPGDPAAAKYAIKTVQELIKTNIPIFGICLGHQILALSLGAKTYKLKFGHRGCNHPVINHSTKKIEITSQNHGFSVDVKSLPKNIL
;
A
#
# COMPACT_ATOMS: atom_id res chain seq x y z
N TYR A 1 -16.89 -14.30 -10.27
CA TYR A 1 -15.83 -15.21 -9.77
C TYR A 1 -15.94 -15.53 -8.29
N GLY A 2 -16.65 -14.76 -7.46
CA GLY A 2 -16.70 -15.03 -6.01
C GLY A 2 -15.41 -14.60 -5.29
N VAL A 3 -15.29 -15.00 -4.03
CA VAL A 3 -14.16 -14.68 -3.14
C VAL A 3 -13.67 -15.97 -2.47
N ASN A 4 -12.38 -16.01 -2.14
CA ASN A 4 -11.75 -17.04 -1.31
C ASN A 4 -10.69 -16.39 -0.39
N LYS A 5 -10.27 -17.12 0.64
CA LYS A 5 -9.30 -16.62 1.64
C LYS A 5 -7.85 -16.59 1.15
N GLU A 6 -7.50 -17.41 0.16
CA GLU A 6 -6.13 -17.51 -0.34
C GLU A 6 -5.71 -16.25 -1.11
N ASP A 7 -6.68 -15.57 -1.75
CA ASP A 7 -6.45 -14.33 -2.49
C ASP A 7 -6.39 -13.09 -1.57
N GLU A 8 -6.53 -13.25 -0.25
CA GLU A 8 -6.45 -12.15 0.72
C GLU A 8 -5.00 -11.71 0.99
N GLU A 9 -4.72 -10.46 0.62
CA GLU A 9 -3.40 -9.83 0.80
C GLU A 9 -3.18 -9.24 2.21
N SER A 10 -4.19 -9.25 3.07
CA SER A 10 -4.15 -8.69 4.43
C SER A 10 -5.18 -9.37 5.34
N LYS A 11 -5.09 -9.13 6.65
CA LYS A 11 -6.01 -9.73 7.65
C LYS A 11 -7.45 -9.23 7.59
N ARG A 12 -7.68 -8.10 6.90
CA ARG A 12 -9.00 -7.47 6.72
C ARG A 12 -9.05 -6.69 5.42
N ILE A 13 -10.26 -6.29 5.01
CA ILE A 13 -10.45 -5.33 3.93
C ILE A 13 -10.08 -3.93 4.42
N HIS A 14 -9.14 -3.27 3.73
CA HIS A 14 -8.71 -1.90 4.04
C HIS A 14 -9.44 -0.83 3.22
N ALA A 15 -10.11 -1.21 2.13
CA ALA A 15 -10.94 -0.29 1.36
C ALA A 15 -12.14 0.16 2.20
N SER A 16 -12.38 1.47 2.29
CA SER A 16 -13.50 2.03 3.06
C SER A 16 -14.87 1.78 2.42
N GLY A 17 -14.90 1.45 1.13
CA GLY A 17 -16.12 1.15 0.39
C GLY A 17 -15.80 0.59 -0.99
N PHE A 18 -16.80 0.03 -1.64
CA PHE A 18 -16.65 -0.67 -2.91
C PHE A 18 -17.71 -0.20 -3.93
N ILE A 19 -17.26 0.29 -5.09
CA ILE A 19 -18.12 0.84 -6.14
C ILE A 19 -17.92 0.01 -7.41
N VAL A 20 -19.01 -0.53 -7.95
CA VAL A 20 -18.99 -1.28 -9.22
C VAL A 20 -20.12 -0.85 -10.15
N LYS A 21 -19.95 -1.14 -11.45
CA LYS A 21 -21.03 -0.98 -12.41
C LYS A 21 -22.10 -2.04 -12.18
N GLU A 22 -21.68 -3.29 -12.04
CA GLU A 22 -22.54 -4.44 -11.91
C GLU A 22 -21.85 -5.50 -11.04
N CYS A 23 -22.57 -6.01 -10.04
CA CYS A 23 -22.13 -7.16 -9.26
C CYS A 23 -22.82 -8.42 -9.81
N SER A 24 -22.03 -9.42 -10.19
CA SER A 24 -22.56 -10.71 -10.65
C SER A 24 -23.40 -11.37 -9.55
N SER A 25 -24.64 -11.75 -9.87
CA SER A 25 -25.52 -12.54 -9.00
C SER A 25 -25.06 -13.99 -8.88
N ILE A 26 -24.28 -14.48 -9.85
CA ILE A 26 -23.79 -15.86 -9.89
C ILE A 26 -22.33 -15.91 -9.43
N VAL A 27 -22.04 -16.84 -8.52
CA VAL A 27 -20.68 -17.24 -8.16
C VAL A 27 -20.33 -18.48 -8.96
N SER A 28 -19.37 -18.35 -9.87
CA SER A 28 -18.91 -19.45 -10.73
C SER A 28 -17.40 -19.43 -10.86
N ASN A 29 -16.73 -20.13 -9.95
CA ASN A 29 -15.30 -20.44 -9.98
C ASN A 29 -15.04 -21.57 -8.96
N TYR A 30 -14.21 -22.55 -9.31
CA TYR A 30 -13.94 -23.71 -8.44
C TYR A 30 -13.27 -23.35 -7.10
N ARG A 31 -12.53 -22.23 -7.03
CA ARG A 31 -11.89 -21.75 -5.79
C ARG A 31 -12.84 -20.93 -4.93
N ALA A 32 -13.99 -20.49 -5.46
CA ALA A 32 -14.86 -19.58 -4.75
C ALA A 32 -15.53 -20.25 -3.55
N THR A 33 -15.40 -19.63 -2.39
CA THR A 33 -16.07 -20.09 -1.16
C THR A 33 -17.30 -19.26 -0.83
N GLN A 34 -17.44 -18.05 -1.40
CA GLN A 34 -18.60 -17.17 -1.18
C GLN A 34 -18.78 -16.10 -2.26
N SER A 35 -19.93 -15.41 -2.21
CA SER A 35 -20.21 -14.24 -3.06
C SER A 35 -19.51 -12.98 -2.54
N LEU A 36 -19.29 -12.02 -3.44
CA LEU A 36 -18.71 -10.73 -3.08
C LEU A 36 -19.61 -9.95 -2.12
N GLU A 37 -20.93 -9.98 -2.32
CA GLU A 37 -21.89 -9.33 -1.44
C GLU A 37 -21.78 -9.84 0.01
N LYS A 38 -21.83 -11.17 0.21
CA LYS A 38 -21.68 -11.78 1.54
C LYS A 38 -20.35 -11.39 2.17
N TYR A 39 -19.27 -11.44 1.40
CA TYR A 39 -17.94 -11.05 1.88
C TYR A 39 -17.89 -9.58 2.35
N LEU A 40 -18.50 -8.64 1.62
CA LEU A 40 -18.55 -7.24 2.01
C LEU A 40 -19.41 -7.03 3.27
N ILE A 41 -20.57 -7.69 3.37
CA ILE A 41 -21.46 -7.62 4.55
C ILE A 41 -20.74 -8.13 5.81
N GLU A 42 -20.11 -9.31 5.73
CA GLU A 42 -19.39 -9.92 6.85
C GLU A 42 -18.23 -9.05 7.35
N ASN A 43 -17.57 -8.33 6.44
CA ASN A 43 -16.47 -7.43 6.75
C ASN A 43 -16.92 -5.98 7.04
N ASN A 44 -18.23 -5.72 7.11
CA ASN A 44 -18.80 -4.39 7.35
C ASN A 44 -18.34 -3.33 6.35
N ILE A 45 -18.21 -3.69 5.07
CA ILE A 45 -17.80 -2.78 3.99
C ILE A 45 -19.02 -2.34 3.19
N VAL A 46 -19.20 -1.03 3.06
CA VAL A 46 -20.28 -0.47 2.25
C VAL A 46 -20.00 -0.68 0.77
N GLY A 47 -20.97 -1.24 0.05
CA GLY A 47 -20.93 -1.46 -1.39
C GLY A 47 -22.03 -0.70 -2.12
N ILE A 48 -21.77 -0.29 -3.36
CA ILE A 48 -22.79 0.26 -4.26
C ILE A 48 -22.56 -0.27 -5.69
N GLN A 49 -23.65 -0.59 -6.37
CA GLN A 49 -23.66 -1.01 -7.77
C GLN A 49 -24.62 -0.18 -8.61
N GLY A 50 -24.61 -0.36 -9.94
CA GLY A 50 -25.46 0.37 -10.87
C GLY A 50 -24.91 1.75 -11.26
N ILE A 51 -23.79 2.17 -10.66
CA ILE A 51 -23.15 3.46 -10.93
C ILE A 51 -22.43 3.43 -12.28
N ASP A 52 -22.48 4.53 -13.03
CA ASP A 52 -21.60 4.72 -14.19
C ASP A 52 -20.15 4.95 -13.71
N THR A 53 -19.45 3.85 -13.43
CA THR A 53 -18.05 3.87 -13.02
C THR A 53 -17.13 4.50 -14.07
N ARG A 54 -17.49 4.47 -15.35
CA ARG A 54 -16.73 5.13 -16.42
C ARG A 54 -16.81 6.65 -16.27
N SER A 55 -17.97 7.20 -15.96
CA SER A 55 -18.13 8.63 -15.66
C SER A 55 -17.35 9.03 -14.41
N VAL A 56 -17.39 8.24 -13.34
CA VAL A 56 -16.55 8.46 -12.14
C VAL A 56 -15.06 8.44 -12.48
N THR A 57 -14.59 7.46 -13.26
CA THR A 57 -13.19 7.40 -13.71
C THR A 57 -12.79 8.62 -14.54
N LYS A 58 -13.65 9.11 -15.44
CA LYS A 58 -13.38 10.33 -16.22
C LYS A 58 -13.25 11.56 -15.33
N ILE A 59 -14.14 11.72 -14.35
CA ILE A 59 -14.10 12.82 -13.37
C ILE A 59 -12.77 12.76 -12.60
N LEU A 60 -12.41 11.61 -12.02
CA LEU A 60 -11.15 11.46 -11.26
C LEU A 60 -9.92 11.73 -12.13
N ARG A 61 -9.92 11.31 -13.40
CA ARG A 61 -8.82 11.58 -14.32
C ARG A 61 -8.68 13.08 -14.63
N ASN A 62 -9.80 13.77 -14.83
CA ASN A 62 -9.83 15.17 -15.25
C ASN A 62 -9.65 16.14 -14.08
N GLU A 63 -10.24 15.85 -12.92
CA GLU A 63 -10.25 16.73 -11.74
C GLU A 63 -9.26 16.28 -10.66
N GLY A 64 -8.79 15.04 -10.72
CA GLY A 64 -7.90 14.45 -9.71
C GLY A 64 -8.63 13.65 -8.63
N THR A 65 -7.86 13.06 -7.71
CA THR A 65 -8.41 12.32 -6.57
C THR A 65 -9.19 13.25 -5.66
N MET A 66 -10.37 12.81 -5.25
CA MET A 66 -11.25 13.51 -4.32
C MET A 66 -11.78 12.55 -3.26
N ASN A 67 -12.21 13.09 -2.13
CA ASN A 67 -12.95 12.32 -1.14
C ASN A 67 -14.32 11.95 -1.73
N GLY A 68 -14.82 10.76 -1.37
CA GLY A 68 -16.16 10.30 -1.72
C GLY A 68 -16.86 9.70 -0.51
N ILE A 69 -18.19 9.71 -0.52
CA ILE A 69 -19.03 9.12 0.53
C ILE A 69 -20.09 8.23 -0.10
N ILE A 70 -20.29 7.05 0.49
CA ILE A 70 -21.36 6.11 0.14
C ILE A 70 -22.28 6.02 1.36
N SER A 71 -23.58 6.21 1.15
CA SER A 71 -24.56 6.19 2.24
C SER A 71 -25.83 5.46 1.82
N SER A 72 -26.29 4.54 2.67
CA SER A 72 -27.58 3.87 2.56
C SER A 72 -28.61 4.35 3.59
N LYS A 73 -28.21 5.24 4.50
CA LYS A 73 -29.05 5.75 5.61
C LYS A 73 -29.40 7.23 5.44
N ILE A 74 -28.38 8.06 5.21
CA ILE A 74 -28.54 9.48 4.98
C ILE A 74 -28.68 9.69 3.47
N LEU A 75 -29.86 10.13 3.03
CA LEU A 75 -30.15 10.42 1.62
C LEU A 75 -30.09 11.92 1.30
N ASN A 76 -29.91 12.77 2.31
CA ASN A 76 -29.84 14.21 2.12
C ASN A 76 -28.45 14.64 1.62
N ASN A 77 -28.39 15.10 0.37
CA ASN A 77 -27.14 15.52 -0.27
C ASN A 77 -26.39 16.62 0.50
N LYS A 78 -27.10 17.62 1.06
CA LYS A 78 -26.44 18.71 1.80
C LYS A 78 -25.75 18.20 3.06
N GLN A 79 -26.38 17.26 3.77
CA GLN A 79 -25.79 16.62 4.93
C GLN A 79 -24.55 15.79 4.56
N LEU A 80 -24.63 15.00 3.48
CA LEU A 80 -23.49 14.21 3.00
C LEU A 80 -22.32 15.08 2.55
N VAL A 81 -22.57 16.19 1.84
CA VAL A 81 -21.54 17.14 1.43
C VAL A 81 -20.88 17.79 2.65
N ASN A 82 -21.66 18.17 3.67
CA ASN A 82 -21.09 18.70 4.91
C ASN A 82 -20.19 17.69 5.63
N GLN A 83 -20.58 16.42 5.71
CA GLN A 83 -19.73 15.36 6.27
C GLN A 83 -18.46 15.16 5.43
N LEU A 84 -18.58 15.17 4.10
CA LEU A 84 -17.45 15.00 3.20
C LEU A 84 -16.43 16.13 3.33
N ASN A 85 -16.89 17.37 3.50
CA ASN A 85 -16.04 18.55 3.68
C ASN A 85 -15.28 18.54 5.02
N GLN A 86 -15.79 17.83 6.03
CA GLN A 86 -15.12 17.63 7.31
C GLN A 86 -14.11 16.49 7.28
N HIS A 87 -14.17 15.62 6.26
CA HIS A 87 -13.26 14.49 6.15
C HIS A 87 -11.85 14.98 5.73
N PRO A 88 -10.79 14.59 6.45
CA PRO A 88 -9.44 15.03 6.12
C PRO A 88 -9.01 14.53 4.74
N ASN A 89 -8.15 15.31 4.09
CA ASN A 89 -7.47 14.90 2.87
C ASN A 89 -6.28 13.99 3.21
N MET A 90 -6.01 12.98 2.38
CA MET A 90 -4.88 12.06 2.58
C MET A 90 -3.50 12.75 2.60
N PHE A 91 -3.38 13.94 1.99
CA PHE A 91 -2.12 14.69 2.00
C PHE A 91 -1.76 15.08 3.44
N GLY A 92 -0.55 14.73 3.87
CA GLY A 92 -0.11 14.92 5.26
C GLY A 92 -0.63 13.87 6.26
N MET A 93 -1.34 12.82 5.83
CA MET A 93 -1.80 11.76 6.74
C MET A 93 -0.84 10.58 6.80
N ASP A 94 -0.37 10.28 8.02
CA ASP A 94 0.36 9.06 8.33
C ASP A 94 -0.63 7.91 8.60
N LEU A 95 -0.95 7.16 7.54
CA LEU A 95 -1.84 6.01 7.62
C LEU A 95 -1.10 4.69 7.90
N ALA A 96 0.23 4.66 7.73
CA ALA A 96 1.06 3.48 8.00
C ALA A 96 0.94 3.03 9.47
N LYS A 97 0.94 3.97 10.42
CA LYS A 97 0.71 3.68 11.84
C LYS A 97 -0.64 3.03 12.16
N GLN A 98 -1.65 3.22 11.31
CA GLN A 98 -2.99 2.68 11.53
C GLN A 98 -3.11 1.22 11.07
N VAL A 99 -2.20 0.76 10.20
CA VAL A 99 -2.29 -0.55 9.56
C VAL A 99 -1.13 -1.49 9.88
N THR A 100 -0.03 -0.96 10.42
CA THR A 100 1.11 -1.76 10.90
C THR A 100 0.70 -2.84 11.90
N CYS A 101 1.49 -3.92 11.95
CA CYS A 101 1.42 -4.90 13.03
C CYS A 101 1.67 -4.26 14.40
N LYS A 102 1.01 -4.80 15.44
CA LYS A 102 1.11 -4.31 16.83
C LYS A 102 2.34 -4.81 17.56
N LYS A 103 2.82 -6.00 17.20
CA LYS A 103 3.96 -6.69 17.79
C LYS A 103 4.74 -7.36 16.69
N THR A 104 6.05 -7.42 16.87
CA THR A 104 6.95 -8.17 15.99
C THR A 104 6.55 -9.65 15.95
N PHE A 105 6.58 -10.25 14.77
CA PHE A 105 6.31 -11.67 14.58
C PHE A 105 7.19 -12.27 13.48
N ASN A 106 7.44 -13.57 13.54
CA ASN A 106 8.13 -14.28 12.46
C ASN A 106 7.08 -14.71 11.42
N TRP A 107 7.32 -14.38 10.15
CA TRP A 107 6.59 -14.94 9.03
C TRP A 107 7.18 -16.30 8.64
N SER A 108 8.51 -16.38 8.55
CA SER A 108 9.27 -17.60 8.25
C SER A 108 10.57 -17.66 9.08
N THR A 109 11.06 -18.86 9.42
CA THR A 109 12.20 -19.03 10.34
C THR A 109 13.29 -20.01 9.88
N ASN A 110 13.06 -20.80 8.84
CA ASN A 110 13.89 -21.97 8.49
C ASN A 110 14.71 -21.80 7.20
N ASN A 111 14.82 -20.56 6.73
CA ASN A 111 15.48 -20.19 5.49
C ASN A 111 16.82 -19.49 5.75
N GLN A 112 17.69 -19.45 4.74
CA GLN A 112 19.09 -19.02 4.87
C GLN A 112 19.24 -17.55 5.29
N TYR A 113 18.56 -16.62 4.62
CA TYR A 113 18.83 -15.18 4.77
C TYR A 113 17.85 -14.50 5.73
N LYS A 114 18.34 -13.83 6.78
CA LYS A 114 17.50 -13.12 7.74
C LYS A 114 17.07 -11.77 7.21
N ILE A 115 15.77 -11.58 7.02
CA ILE A 115 15.21 -10.32 6.55
C ILE A 115 14.40 -9.65 7.66
N ALA A 116 14.75 -8.41 7.97
CA ALA A 116 13.94 -7.52 8.79
C ALA A 116 12.96 -6.75 7.91
N ALA A 117 11.68 -7.14 7.92
CA ALA A 117 10.64 -6.46 7.17
C ALA A 117 9.91 -5.44 8.06
N ILE A 118 9.98 -4.15 7.71
CA ILE A 118 9.23 -3.10 8.42
C ILE A 118 7.84 -2.99 7.78
N ASP A 119 6.81 -3.21 8.61
CA ASP A 119 5.42 -3.24 8.20
C ASP A 119 4.80 -1.84 8.21
N TYR A 120 4.66 -1.25 7.03
CA TYR A 120 3.88 -0.03 6.81
C TYR A 120 2.45 -0.30 6.30
N GLY A 121 1.99 -1.55 6.34
CA GLY A 121 0.80 -2.05 5.65
C GLY A 121 1.15 -3.14 4.62
N ILE A 122 2.06 -4.03 4.98
CA ILE A 122 2.65 -5.04 4.12
C ILE A 122 1.59 -5.99 3.54
N LYS A 123 1.68 -6.22 2.23
CA LYS A 123 0.89 -7.24 1.55
C LYS A 123 1.46 -8.63 1.78
N ARG A 124 0.60 -9.61 2.05
CA ARG A 124 0.97 -11.01 2.29
C ARG A 124 1.83 -11.59 1.17
N ASN A 125 1.52 -11.33 -0.09
CA ASN A 125 2.30 -11.90 -1.19
C ASN A 125 3.77 -11.44 -1.21
N ILE A 126 4.11 -10.27 -0.67
CA ILE A 126 5.51 -9.86 -0.52
C ILE A 126 6.26 -10.81 0.42
N LEU A 127 5.63 -11.15 1.55
CA LEU A 127 6.19 -12.09 2.52
C LEU A 127 6.35 -13.49 1.92
N ASN A 128 5.34 -13.96 1.17
CA ASN A 128 5.40 -15.23 0.44
C ASN A 128 6.58 -15.27 -0.55
N LEU A 129 6.81 -14.17 -1.28
CA LEU A 129 7.88 -14.11 -2.29
C LEU A 129 9.27 -14.06 -1.64
N LEU A 130 9.43 -13.33 -0.52
CA LEU A 130 10.67 -13.32 0.25
C LEU A 130 10.95 -14.72 0.81
N GLU A 131 9.96 -15.37 1.42
CA GLU A 131 10.09 -16.74 1.93
C GLU A 131 10.47 -17.74 0.83
N LYS A 132 9.83 -17.66 -0.33
CA LYS A 132 10.19 -18.48 -1.51
C LYS A 132 11.58 -18.19 -2.07
N SER A 133 12.14 -17.03 -1.74
CA SER A 133 13.50 -16.61 -2.11
C SER A 133 14.50 -16.91 -0.99
N ASP A 134 14.24 -17.95 -0.19
CA ASP A 134 15.10 -18.42 0.90
C ASP A 134 15.38 -17.36 1.97
N CYS A 135 14.40 -16.50 2.25
CA CYS A 135 14.46 -15.53 3.34
C CYS A 135 13.68 -15.99 4.58
N SER A 136 14.32 -15.94 5.76
CA SER A 136 13.69 -16.00 7.07
C SER A 136 13.23 -14.60 7.47
N VAL A 137 11.93 -14.35 7.35
CA VAL A 137 11.38 -13.00 7.47
C VAL A 137 10.81 -12.77 8.87
N ARG A 138 11.34 -11.75 9.55
CA ARG A 138 10.74 -11.19 10.77
C ARG A 138 10.11 -9.85 10.45
N VAL A 139 8.83 -9.72 10.79
CA VAL A 139 8.02 -8.53 10.51
C VAL A 139 7.98 -7.65 11.76
N PHE A 140 8.39 -6.40 11.62
CA PHE A 140 8.48 -5.41 12.69
C PHE A 140 7.44 -4.29 12.49
N PRO A 141 6.92 -3.70 13.58
CA PRO A 141 6.03 -2.55 13.48
C PRO A 141 6.69 -1.36 12.76
N ALA A 142 5.89 -0.52 12.10
CA ALA A 142 6.35 0.70 11.45
C ALA A 142 7.22 1.58 12.37
N THR A 143 6.87 1.64 13.66
CA THR A 143 7.51 2.51 14.67
C THR A 143 8.76 1.91 15.31
N ILE A 144 9.25 0.77 14.80
CA ILE A 144 10.48 0.13 15.30
C ILE A 144 11.68 1.08 15.21
N THR A 145 12.58 1.00 16.18
CA THR A 145 13.82 1.79 16.18
C THR A 145 14.90 1.13 15.32
N SER A 146 15.86 1.92 14.83
CA SER A 146 16.99 1.39 14.08
C SER A 146 17.85 0.45 14.93
N SER A 147 18.04 0.73 16.22
CA SER A 147 18.77 -0.13 17.15
C SER A 147 18.14 -1.52 17.26
N GLU A 148 16.82 -1.60 17.43
CA GLU A 148 16.13 -2.90 17.54
C GLU A 148 16.25 -3.73 16.25
N ILE A 149 16.26 -3.06 15.08
CA ILE A 149 16.50 -3.74 13.79
C ILE A 149 17.95 -4.21 13.67
N ILE A 150 18.93 -3.41 14.09
CA ILE A 150 20.35 -3.78 14.05
C ILE A 150 20.65 -4.93 15.02
N ASP A 151 20.06 -4.91 16.21
CA ASP A 151 20.21 -5.96 17.23
C ASP A 151 19.70 -7.32 16.75
N PHE A 152 18.73 -7.33 15.82
CA PHE A 152 18.26 -8.54 15.15
C PHE A 152 19.31 -9.16 14.20
N LYS A 153 20.36 -8.40 13.82
CA LYS A 153 21.43 -8.82 12.90
C LYS A 153 20.89 -9.39 11.57
N PRO A 154 20.07 -8.62 10.82
CA PRO A 154 19.54 -9.07 9.55
C PRO A 154 20.63 -9.05 8.46
N ASP A 155 20.50 -9.98 7.52
CA ASP A 155 21.26 -9.98 6.27
C ASP A 155 20.70 -8.96 5.27
N GLY A 156 19.43 -8.54 5.44
CA GLY A 156 18.81 -7.50 4.64
C GLY A 156 17.60 -6.87 5.33
N ILE A 157 17.30 -5.62 4.96
CA ILE A 157 16.16 -4.86 5.48
C ILE A 157 15.18 -4.62 4.34
N PHE A 158 13.91 -4.92 4.60
CA PHE A 158 12.83 -4.72 3.65
C PHE A 158 11.85 -3.65 4.15
N LEU A 159 11.56 -2.66 3.30
CA LEU A 159 10.61 -1.58 3.58
C LEU A 159 9.33 -1.83 2.76
N SER A 160 8.22 -2.14 3.44
CA SER A 160 7.01 -2.58 2.77
C SER A 160 6.25 -1.47 2.04
N ASN A 161 5.25 -1.89 1.25
CA ASN A 161 4.19 -0.98 0.81
C ASN A 161 3.36 -0.49 2.02
N GLY A 162 2.55 0.54 1.79
CA GLY A 162 1.63 1.06 2.80
C GLY A 162 0.76 2.21 2.29
N PRO A 163 -0.25 2.63 3.06
CA PRO A 163 -1.12 3.74 2.73
C PRO A 163 -0.56 5.08 3.24
N GLY A 164 -1.14 6.19 2.75
CA GLY A 164 -0.89 7.53 3.28
C GLY A 164 0.23 8.27 2.56
N ASP A 165 0.60 9.40 3.16
CA ASP A 165 1.65 10.28 2.66
C ASP A 165 3.02 9.87 3.23
N PRO A 166 4.01 9.49 2.41
CA PRO A 166 5.35 9.13 2.88
C PRO A 166 6.02 10.26 3.69
N ALA A 167 5.78 11.53 3.34
CA ALA A 167 6.39 12.67 4.03
C ALA A 167 5.83 12.87 5.46
N ALA A 168 4.65 12.34 5.75
CA ALA A 168 4.07 12.37 7.09
C ALA A 168 4.72 11.32 8.03
N ALA A 169 5.31 10.26 7.49
CA ALA A 169 5.96 9.18 8.24
C ALA A 169 7.37 9.55 8.73
N LYS A 170 7.52 10.70 9.41
CA LYS A 170 8.82 11.26 9.85
C LYS A 170 9.66 10.29 10.68
N TYR A 171 9.01 9.48 11.51
CA TYR A 171 9.67 8.46 12.33
C TYR A 171 10.32 7.39 11.45
N ALA A 172 9.63 6.92 10.40
CA ALA A 172 10.13 5.91 9.48
C ALA A 172 11.30 6.46 8.67
N ILE A 173 11.21 7.70 8.19
CA ILE A 173 12.30 8.39 7.49
C ILE A 173 13.54 8.45 8.39
N LYS A 174 13.38 8.87 9.65
CA LYS A 174 14.49 8.93 10.62
C LYS A 174 15.09 7.55 10.89
N THR A 175 14.27 6.53 11.09
CA THR A 175 14.76 5.14 11.27
C THR A 175 15.58 4.70 10.07
N VAL A 176 15.09 4.91 8.85
CA VAL A 176 15.80 4.50 7.62
C VAL A 176 17.07 5.32 7.41
N GLN A 177 17.10 6.61 7.77
CA GLN A 177 18.32 7.43 7.76
C GLN A 177 19.45 6.84 8.60
N GLU A 178 19.12 6.26 9.76
CA GLU A 178 20.09 5.57 10.60
C GLU A 178 20.49 4.22 10.02
N LEU A 179 19.53 3.46 9.46
CA LEU A 179 19.80 2.16 8.87
C LEU A 179 20.69 2.24 7.61
N ILE A 180 20.57 3.31 6.81
CA ILE A 180 21.42 3.53 5.63
C ILE A 180 22.90 3.70 5.99
N LYS A 181 23.23 4.14 7.21
CA LYS A 181 24.62 4.25 7.66
C LYS A 181 25.26 2.89 7.94
N THR A 182 24.46 1.82 7.94
CA THR A 182 24.96 0.44 8.04
C THR A 182 25.33 -0.07 6.65
N ASN A 183 26.08 -1.18 6.59
CA ASN A 183 26.36 -1.89 5.33
C ASN A 183 25.30 -2.96 5.01
N ILE A 184 24.13 -2.91 5.65
CA ILE A 184 23.06 -3.90 5.44
C ILE A 184 22.25 -3.49 4.20
N PRO A 185 22.05 -4.38 3.20
CA PRO A 185 21.22 -4.09 2.04
C PRO A 185 19.79 -3.69 2.40
N ILE A 186 19.27 -2.63 1.75
CA ILE A 186 17.91 -2.15 1.96
C ILE A 186 17.13 -2.20 0.65
N PHE A 187 15.94 -2.83 0.68
CA PHE A 187 15.03 -2.87 -0.46
C PHE A 187 13.65 -2.33 -0.08
N GLY A 188 13.13 -1.35 -0.83
CA GLY A 188 11.84 -0.72 -0.56
C GLY A 188 10.86 -0.82 -1.72
N ILE A 189 9.58 -1.12 -1.41
CA ILE A 189 8.49 -1.21 -2.39
C ILE A 189 7.41 -0.17 -2.10
N CYS A 190 6.95 0.55 -3.14
CA CYS A 190 5.87 1.54 -3.05
C CYS A 190 6.14 2.61 -1.97
N LEU A 191 5.46 2.55 -0.83
CA LEU A 191 5.71 3.45 0.31
C LEU A 191 7.15 3.30 0.82
N GLY A 192 7.69 2.09 0.91
CA GLY A 192 9.08 1.84 1.30
C GLY A 192 10.09 2.45 0.34
N HIS A 193 9.82 2.44 -0.97
CA HIS A 193 10.64 3.15 -1.97
C HIS A 193 10.64 4.67 -1.71
N GLN A 194 9.48 5.25 -1.41
CA GLN A 194 9.35 6.68 -1.14
C GLN A 194 10.02 7.07 0.18
N ILE A 195 9.87 6.28 1.24
CA ILE A 195 10.55 6.50 2.52
C ILE A 195 12.08 6.43 2.33
N LEU A 196 12.57 5.46 1.57
CA LEU A 196 13.99 5.34 1.23
C LEU A 196 14.48 6.61 0.49
N ALA A 197 13.77 7.06 -0.54
CA ALA A 197 14.14 8.27 -1.26
C ALA A 197 14.14 9.53 -0.35
N LEU A 198 13.13 9.68 0.51
CA LEU A 198 13.05 10.79 1.47
C LEU A 198 14.19 10.74 2.51
N SER A 199 14.54 9.55 3.00
CA SER A 199 15.65 9.37 3.94
C SER A 199 16.99 9.78 3.34
N LEU A 200 17.11 9.64 2.02
CA LEU A 200 18.25 10.07 1.24
C LEU A 200 18.22 11.56 0.85
N GLY A 201 17.20 12.32 1.26
CA GLY A 201 17.11 13.77 1.02
C GLY A 201 16.30 14.18 -0.22
N ALA A 202 15.65 13.23 -0.91
CA ALA A 202 14.71 13.55 -1.97
C ALA A 202 13.41 14.17 -1.41
N LYS A 203 12.53 14.59 -2.32
CA LYS A 203 11.17 15.07 -2.04
C LYS A 203 10.14 14.17 -2.71
N THR A 204 8.93 14.16 -2.16
CA THR A 204 7.77 13.50 -2.76
C THR A 204 6.68 14.52 -3.09
N TYR A 205 5.83 14.18 -4.04
CA TYR A 205 4.66 14.98 -4.39
C TYR A 205 3.44 14.08 -4.63
N LYS A 206 2.25 14.66 -4.46
CA LYS A 206 0.98 13.96 -4.72
C LYS A 206 0.66 14.00 -6.21
N LEU A 207 0.37 12.84 -6.78
CA LEU A 207 -0.10 12.70 -8.16
C LEU A 207 -1.55 13.16 -8.27
N LYS A 208 -1.94 13.66 -9.45
CA LYS A 208 -3.31 14.11 -9.73
C LYS A 208 -4.35 13.05 -9.39
N PHE A 209 -4.23 11.85 -9.98
CA PHE A 209 -5.09 10.69 -9.69
C PHE A 209 -4.29 9.41 -9.33
N GLY A 210 -2.96 9.49 -9.43
CA GLY A 210 -2.02 8.41 -9.16
C GLY A 210 -2.09 7.23 -10.14
N HIS A 211 -1.35 6.16 -9.85
CA HIS A 211 -1.35 4.94 -10.65
C HIS A 211 -2.01 3.80 -9.87
N ARG A 212 -3.10 3.26 -10.43
CA ARG A 212 -3.94 2.20 -9.86
C ARG A 212 -4.35 1.25 -10.98
N GLY A 213 -3.67 0.12 -11.11
CA GLY A 213 -3.94 -0.85 -12.17
C GLY A 213 -2.86 -1.91 -12.31
N CYS A 214 -3.06 -2.84 -13.23
CA CYS A 214 -2.17 -3.99 -13.45
C CYS A 214 -1.60 -4.04 -14.88
N ASN A 215 -1.59 -2.91 -15.58
CA ASN A 215 -1.18 -2.80 -16.98
C ASN A 215 -0.22 -1.62 -17.22
N HIS A 216 0.50 -1.17 -16.18
CA HIS A 216 1.34 0.02 -16.28
C HIS A 216 2.74 -0.36 -16.81
N PRO A 217 3.20 0.17 -17.96
CA PRO A 217 4.53 -0.13 -18.45
C PRO A 217 5.59 0.64 -17.66
N VAL A 218 6.64 -0.04 -17.23
CA VAL A 218 7.82 0.56 -16.59
C VAL A 218 9.06 0.17 -17.38
N ILE A 219 9.89 1.14 -17.73
CA ILE A 219 11.16 0.91 -18.41
C ILE A 219 12.30 0.80 -17.40
N ASN A 220 13.11 -0.24 -17.54
CA ASN A 220 14.42 -0.29 -16.91
C ASN A 220 15.42 0.48 -17.79
N HIS A 221 15.91 1.64 -17.32
CA HIS A 221 16.78 2.50 -18.11
C HIS A 221 18.17 1.91 -18.40
N SER A 222 18.67 0.96 -17.60
CA SER A 222 19.97 0.32 -17.84
C SER A 222 19.88 -0.77 -18.90
N THR A 223 18.82 -1.57 -18.88
CA THR A 223 18.62 -2.69 -19.83
C THR A 223 17.76 -2.34 -21.04
N LYS A 224 17.06 -1.19 -21.00
CA LYS A 224 16.04 -0.74 -21.96
C LYS A 224 14.82 -1.67 -22.11
N LYS A 225 14.69 -2.69 -21.25
CA LYS A 225 13.54 -3.58 -21.24
C LYS A 225 12.33 -2.90 -20.59
N ILE A 226 11.14 -3.26 -21.07
CA ILE A 226 9.86 -2.80 -20.53
C ILE A 226 9.18 -3.96 -19.82
N GLU A 227 8.66 -3.70 -18.63
CA GLU A 227 7.86 -4.63 -17.85
C GLU A 227 6.46 -4.05 -17.64
N ILE A 228 5.44 -4.92 -17.63
CA ILE A 228 4.08 -4.55 -17.28
C ILE A 228 3.88 -4.79 -15.79
N THR A 229 3.53 -3.75 -15.04
CA THR A 229 3.52 -3.79 -13.58
C THR A 229 2.15 -3.50 -12.96
N SER A 230 1.99 -3.98 -11.72
CA SER A 230 0.91 -3.57 -10.84
C SER A 230 1.30 -2.34 -10.05
N GLN A 231 0.49 -1.29 -10.16
CA GLN A 231 0.70 -0.01 -9.50
C GLN A 231 -0.49 0.30 -8.59
N ASN A 232 -0.19 0.77 -7.38
CA ASN A 232 -1.18 1.32 -6.46
C ASN A 232 -0.53 2.38 -5.57
N HIS A 233 -0.34 3.59 -6.11
CA HIS A 233 0.26 4.70 -5.37
C HIS A 233 -0.34 6.06 -5.77
N GLY A 234 -0.49 6.94 -4.79
CA GLY A 234 -0.96 8.33 -4.96
C GLY A 234 0.16 9.38 -4.90
N PHE A 235 1.36 8.97 -4.50
CA PHE A 235 2.53 9.84 -4.37
C PHE A 235 3.66 9.33 -5.28
N SER A 236 4.58 10.22 -5.64
CA SER A 236 5.78 9.88 -6.40
C SER A 236 6.98 10.65 -5.86
N VAL A 237 8.18 10.10 -6.10
CA VAL A 237 9.45 10.77 -5.81
C VAL A 237 9.74 11.78 -6.91
N ASP A 238 10.12 12.99 -6.55
CA ASP A 238 10.58 13.98 -7.52
C ASP A 238 12.03 13.68 -7.93
N VAL A 239 12.21 13.20 -9.16
CA VAL A 239 13.53 12.88 -9.73
C VAL A 239 14.47 14.09 -9.70
N LYS A 240 13.95 15.32 -9.83
CA LYS A 240 14.78 16.54 -9.79
C LYS A 240 15.33 16.85 -8.41
N SER A 241 14.76 16.25 -7.37
CA SER A 241 15.18 16.42 -5.98
C SER A 241 16.18 15.38 -5.49
N LEU A 242 16.48 14.35 -6.29
CA LEU A 242 17.44 13.33 -5.92
C LEU A 242 18.85 13.93 -5.79
N PRO A 243 19.59 13.62 -4.70
CA PRO A 243 20.99 13.99 -4.59
C PRO A 243 21.85 13.42 -5.74
N LYS A 244 22.88 14.15 -6.15
CA LYS A 244 23.73 13.80 -7.30
C LYS A 244 24.46 12.46 -7.16
N ASN A 245 24.67 11.98 -5.94
CA ASN A 245 25.33 10.70 -5.67
C ASN A 245 24.36 9.50 -5.65
N ILE A 246 23.10 9.72 -6.02
CA ILE A 246 22.02 8.74 -5.96
C ILE A 246 21.39 8.68 -7.33
N LEU A 247 22.11 8.09 -8.28
CA LEU A 247 21.67 7.52 -9.57
C LEU A 247 22.88 7.00 -10.36
#